data_AF-E1ZXZ1-F1
#
_entry.id   AF-E1ZXZ1-F1
#
_cell.length_a   1.000
_cell.length_b   1.000
_cell.length_c   1.000
_cell.angle_alpha   90.00
_cell.angle_beta   90.00
_cell.angle_gamma   90.00
#
_symmetry.space_group_name_H-M   'P 1'
#
loop_
_entity.id
_entity.type
_entity.pdbx_description
1 polymer ?
#
loop_
_entity_poly.entity_id
_entity_poly.type
_entity_poly.pdbx_seq_one_letter_code
_entity_poly.pdbx_strand_id
1 'polypeptide(L)'
;INCKDCEASYVGQTKRMIKTRIAEHRNQINSCTQKNSVITEHRLQHKHDFDWEGVQILDNEPCYFRRLTSEMLFIKRQTAGLNLQEDTELLHDSYL
;
A
#
# COMPACT_ATOMS: atom_id res chain seq x y z
N ILE A 1 -0.66 -0.64 5.27
CA ILE A 1 -0.27 -1.99 5.73
C ILE A 1 1.18 -1.90 6.17
N ASN A 2 1.44 -2.14 7.45
CA ASN A 2 2.79 -1.98 8.02
C ASN A 2 3.52 -3.33 7.99
N CYS A 3 4.83 -3.29 7.77
CA CYS A 3 5.70 -4.43 8.04
C CYS A 3 5.80 -4.63 9.56
N LYS A 4 5.90 -5.89 10.01
CA LYS A 4 6.09 -6.21 11.43
C LYS A 4 7.54 -6.13 11.88
N ASP A 5 8.46 -6.29 10.93
CA ASP A 5 9.88 -6.50 11.20
C ASP A 5 10.74 -5.26 10.90
N CYS A 6 10.18 -4.23 10.26
CA CYS A 6 10.82 -2.94 10.05
C CYS A 6 9.80 -1.80 9.89
N GLU A 7 10.29 -0.56 9.76
CA GLU A 7 9.45 0.64 9.62
C GLU A 7 8.76 0.76 8.25
N ALA A 8 8.97 -0.20 7.35
CA ALA A 8 8.40 -0.15 6.02
C ALA A 8 6.88 -0.25 6.03
N SER A 9 6.22 0.51 5.15
CA SER A 9 4.77 0.47 5.02
C SER A 9 4.31 0.59 3.57
N TYR A 10 3.13 0.06 3.27
CA TYR A 10 2.44 0.20 2.00
C TYR A 10 1.11 0.92 2.19
N VAL A 11 0.83 1.91 1.34
CA VAL A 11 -0.45 2.60 1.24
C VAL A 11 -1.13 2.21 -0.07
N GLY A 12 -2.44 1.99 -0.02
CA GLY A 12 -3.22 1.71 -1.22
C GLY A 12 -4.69 2.03 -1.00
N GLN A 13 -5.41 2.33 -2.08
CA GLN A 13 -6.85 2.58 -2.03
C GLN A 13 -7.68 1.38 -2.50
N THR A 14 -8.93 1.32 -2.03
CA THR A 14 -9.92 0.35 -2.51
C THR A 14 -11.32 0.92 -2.40
N LYS A 15 -12.16 0.66 -3.41
CA LYS A 15 -13.61 0.87 -3.34
C LYS A 15 -14.35 -0.36 -2.77
N ARG A 16 -13.67 -1.51 -2.73
CA ARG A 16 -14.21 -2.78 -2.21
C ARG A 16 -14.04 -2.85 -0.70
N MET A 17 -14.65 -3.85 -0.07
CA MET A 17 -14.42 -4.12 1.36
C MET A 17 -12.92 -4.33 1.62
N ILE A 18 -12.39 -3.70 2.68
CA ILE A 18 -10.97 -3.75 3.05
C ILE A 18 -10.49 -5.20 3.21
N LYS A 19 -11.31 -6.06 3.85
CA LYS A 19 -11.02 -7.49 4.00
C LYS A 19 -10.72 -8.20 2.67
N THR A 20 -11.42 -7.81 1.60
CA THR A 20 -11.21 -8.37 0.26
C THR A 20 -9.86 -7.95 -0.29
N ARG A 21 -9.50 -6.66 -0.16
CA ARG A 21 -8.21 -6.15 -0.62
C ARG A 21 -7.03 -6.79 0.13
N ILE A 22 -7.16 -6.97 1.44
CA ILE A 22 -6.16 -7.66 2.27
C ILE A 22 -6.00 -9.12 1.82
N ALA A 23 -7.11 -9.83 1.58
CA ALA A 23 -7.08 -11.21 1.11
C ALA A 23 -6.42 -11.33 -0.28
N GLU A 24 -6.65 -10.38 -1.20
CA GLU A 24 -5.96 -10.34 -2.50
C GLU A 24 -4.44 -10.28 -2.33
N HIS A 25 -3.93 -9.38 -1.48
CA HIS A 25 -2.49 -9.27 -1.20
C HIS A 25 -1.94 -10.55 -0.56
N ARG A 26 -2.63 -11.13 0.44
CA ARG A 26 -2.24 -12.41 1.06
C ARG A 26 -2.20 -13.56 0.07
N ASN A 27 -3.20 -13.66 -0.81
CA ASN A 27 -3.29 -14.73 -1.79
C ASN A 27 -2.19 -14.62 -2.85
N GLN A 28 -1.84 -13.39 -3.26
CA GLN A 28 -0.77 -13.16 -4.21
C GLN A 28 0.60 -13.61 -3.67
N ILE A 29 0.84 -13.47 -2.35
CA ILE A 29 2.07 -13.98 -1.71
C ILE A 29 2.21 -15.50 -1.84
N ASN A 30 1.10 -16.23 -1.77
CA ASN A 30 1.10 -17.69 -1.89
C ASN A 30 1.08 -18.16 -3.35
N SER A 31 0.96 -17.24 -4.31
CA SER A 31 0.84 -17.55 -5.73
C SER A 31 2.22 -17.60 -6.39
N CYS A 32 2.47 -18.61 -7.23
CA CYS A 32 3.68 -18.71 -8.04
C CYS A 32 3.55 -17.90 -9.34
N THR A 33 3.06 -16.66 -9.25
CA THR A 33 2.86 -15.79 -10.42
C THR A 33 4.15 -15.08 -10.80
N GLN A 34 4.31 -14.78 -12.09
CA GLN A 34 5.51 -14.08 -12.60
C GLN A 34 5.60 -12.61 -12.15
N LYS A 35 4.54 -12.02 -11.57
CA LYS A 35 4.51 -10.61 -11.16
C LYS A 35 4.15 -10.50 -9.68
N ASN A 36 5.18 -10.29 -8.87
CA ASN A 36 5.04 -10.00 -7.45
C ASN A 36 4.60 -8.55 -7.24
N SER A 37 3.75 -8.32 -6.23
CA SER A 37 3.50 -6.96 -5.73
C SER A 37 4.70 -6.46 -4.92
N VAL A 38 4.84 -5.16 -4.72
CA VAL A 38 5.89 -4.57 -3.85
C VAL A 38 5.85 -5.13 -2.42
N ILE A 39 4.66 -5.43 -1.91
CA ILE A 39 4.46 -6.12 -0.61
C ILE A 39 5.07 -7.52 -0.66
N THR A 40 4.73 -8.29 -1.69
CA THR A 40 5.22 -9.67 -1.88
C THR A 40 6.74 -9.69 -2.04
N GLU A 41 7.28 -8.77 -2.83
CA GLU A 41 8.71 -8.66 -3.07
C GLU A 41 9.49 -8.33 -1.80
N HIS A 42 9.07 -7.30 -1.06
CA HIS A 42 9.67 -6.95 0.23
C HIS A 42 9.65 -8.14 1.22
N ARG A 43 8.51 -8.81 1.33
CA ARG A 43 8.32 -10.00 2.18
C ARG A 43 9.34 -11.09 1.83
N LEU A 44 9.49 -11.42 0.55
CA LEU A 44 10.36 -12.51 0.08
C LEU A 44 11.84 -12.16 0.19
N GLN A 45 12.23 -10.93 -0.17
CA GLN A 45 13.63 -10.49 -0.15
C GLN A 45 14.18 -10.40 1.28
N HIS A 46 13.39 -9.87 2.21
CA HIS A 46 13.82 -9.64 3.59
C HIS A 46 13.38 -10.72 4.57
N LYS A 47 12.55 -11.68 4.12
CA LYS A 47 11.91 -12.70 4.97
C LYS A 47 11.08 -12.09 6.11
N HIS A 48 10.54 -10.90 5.87
CA HIS A 48 9.65 -10.21 6.79
C HIS A 48 8.21 -10.72 6.65
N ASP A 49 7.31 -10.22 7.49
CA ASP A 49 5.86 -10.36 7.30
C ASP A 49 5.13 -9.04 7.56
N PHE A 50 3.86 -8.99 7.18
CA PHE A 50 3.03 -7.79 7.34
C PHE A 50 1.98 -7.95 8.44
N ASP A 51 1.57 -6.81 9.00
CA ASP A 51 0.42 -6.76 9.89
C ASP A 51 -0.89 -6.71 9.11
N TRP A 52 -1.35 -7.91 8.79
CA TRP A 52 -2.58 -8.16 8.05
C TRP A 52 -3.86 -7.90 8.85
N GLU A 53 -3.79 -7.96 10.18
CA GLU A 53 -4.96 -7.77 11.05
C GLU A 53 -5.01 -6.32 11.57
N GLY A 54 -3.85 -5.67 11.78
CA GLY A 54 -3.74 -4.26 12.19
C GLY A 54 -3.74 -3.26 11.03
N VAL A 55 -4.43 -3.56 9.92
CA VAL A 55 -4.54 -2.61 8.80
C VAL A 55 -5.37 -1.39 9.20
N GLN A 56 -4.80 -0.20 8.97
CA GLN A 56 -5.42 1.07 9.33
C GLN A 56 -6.13 1.71 8.14
N ILE A 57 -7.27 2.35 8.40
CA ILE A 57 -7.95 3.25 7.45
C ILE A 57 -7.39 4.65 7.69
N LEU A 58 -6.70 5.20 6.70
CA LEU A 58 -6.10 6.54 6.77
C LEU A 58 -7.09 7.64 6.40
N ASP A 59 -8.01 7.35 5.48
CA ASP A 59 -9.04 8.29 4.99
C ASP A 59 -10.22 7.53 4.35
N ASN A 60 -11.38 8.19 4.25
CA ASN A 60 -12.57 7.71 3.54
C ASN A 60 -13.12 8.80 2.62
N GLU A 61 -12.84 8.67 1.33
CA GLU A 61 -13.27 9.63 0.32
C GLU A 61 -14.03 8.92 -0.82
N PRO A 62 -15.33 9.19 -1.02
CA PRO A 62 -16.12 8.56 -2.07
C PRO A 62 -15.68 8.97 -3.48
N CYS A 63 -15.27 10.23 -3.68
CA CYS A 63 -14.86 10.76 -4.98
C CYS A 63 -13.52 10.16 -5.41
N TYR A 64 -13.48 9.53 -6.58
CA TYR A 64 -12.29 8.84 -7.07
C TYR A 64 -11.06 9.74 -7.17
N PHE A 65 -11.19 10.92 -7.80
CA PHE A 65 -10.06 11.84 -7.99
C PHE A 65 -9.50 12.39 -6.67
N ARG A 66 -10.39 12.68 -5.71
CA ARG A 66 -9.97 13.12 -4.37
C ARG A 66 -9.30 11.98 -3.61
N ARG A 67 -9.80 10.74 -3.76
CA ARG A 67 -9.19 9.54 -3.18
C ARG A 67 -7.81 9.24 -3.76
N LEU A 68 -7.59 9.45 -5.07
CA LEU A 68 -6.26 9.37 -5.68
C LEU A 68 -5.31 10.40 -5.07
N THR A 69 -5.77 11.65 -4.93
CA THR A 69 -4.97 12.71 -4.28
C THR A 69 -4.63 12.35 -2.84
N SER A 70 -5.61 11.83 -2.09
CA SER A 70 -5.44 11.37 -0.72
C SER A 70 -4.40 10.24 -0.62
N GLU A 71 -4.51 9.22 -1.49
CA GLU A 71 -3.54 8.13 -1.59
C GLU A 71 -2.12 8.65 -1.84
N MET A 72 -1.93 9.55 -2.81
CA MET A 72 -0.62 10.16 -3.10
C MET A 72 -0.05 10.92 -1.91
N LEU A 73 -0.86 11.71 -1.21
CA LEU A 73 -0.45 12.43 0.00
C LEU A 73 -0.01 11.48 1.10
N PHE A 74 -0.74 10.38 1.33
CA PHE A 74 -0.36 9.40 2.34
C PHE A 74 0.89 8.62 1.95
N ILE A 75 1.11 8.32 0.67
CA ILE A 75 2.36 7.71 0.19
C ILE A 75 3.55 8.64 0.46
N LYS A 76 3.44 9.93 0.12
CA LYS A 76 4.52 10.91 0.34
C LYS A 76 4.85 11.13 1.82
N ARG A 77 3.89 10.90 2.72
CA ARG A 77 4.09 11.03 4.17
C ARG A 77 4.76 9.81 4.81
N GLN A 78 4.93 8.70 4.08
CA GLN A 78 5.58 7.51 4.63
C GLN A 78 7.07 7.78 4.87
N THR A 79 7.59 7.35 6.02
CA THR A 79 9.03 7.42 6.33
C THR A 79 9.83 6.39 5.53
N ALA A 80 9.31 5.16 5.45
CA ALA A 80 9.87 4.05 4.66
C ALA A 80 8.77 3.45 3.76
N GLY A 81 8.35 4.20 2.73
CA GLY A 81 7.30 3.77 1.81
C GLY A 81 7.75 2.65 0.86
N LEU A 82 6.91 1.62 0.69
CA LEU A 82 7.10 0.54 -0.28
C LEU A 82 6.46 0.83 -1.65
N ASN A 83 5.60 1.85 -1.72
CA ASN A 83 4.95 2.29 -2.95
C ASN A 83 5.97 2.72 -4.01
N LEU A 84 5.61 2.58 -5.28
CA LEU A 84 6.47 3.00 -6.38
C LEU A 84 6.38 4.52 -6.54
N GLN A 85 7.46 5.18 -6.96
CA GLN A 85 7.46 6.64 -7.13
C GLN A 85 6.42 7.10 -8.16
N GLU A 86 6.17 6.27 -9.18
CA GLU A 86 5.13 6.48 -10.21
C GLU A 86 3.72 6.61 -9.61
N ASP A 87 3.47 6.04 -8.43
CA ASP A 87 2.18 6.16 -7.72
C ASP A 87 1.87 7.62 -7.33
N THR A 88 2.86 8.53 -7.37
CA THR A 88 2.74 9.92 -6.90
C THR A 88 3.06 10.98 -7.94
N GLU A 89 3.29 10.60 -9.21
CA GLU A 89 3.72 11.52 -10.28
C GLU A 89 2.71 12.63 -10.60
N LEU A 90 1.42 12.38 -10.36
CA LEU A 90 0.35 13.34 -10.64
C LEU A 90 0.09 14.33 -9.49
N LEU A 91 0.84 14.23 -8.39
CA LEU A 91 0.70 15.15 -7.26
C LEU A 91 1.45 16.44 -7.55
N HIS A 92 0.72 17.56 -7.58
CA HIS A 92 1.32 18.88 -7.80
C HIS A 92 2.17 19.33 -6.59
N ASP A 93 3.31 19.97 -6.84
CA ASP A 93 4.28 20.37 -5.81
C ASP A 93 3.70 21.26 -4.70
N SER A 94 2.61 21.99 -4.96
CA SER A 94 1.91 22.79 -3.94
C SER A 94 1.32 21.97 -2.80
N TYR A 95 1.29 20.65 -2.91
CA TYR A 95 0.79 19.73 -1.90
C TYR A 95 1.92 19.09 -1.05
N LEU A 96 3.18 19.38 -1.36
CA LEU A 96 4.39 18.92 -0.65
C LEU A 96 4.89 20.02 0.31
#